data_AF-A0A9D2L5J9-F1
#
_entry.id   AF-A0A9D2L5J9-F1
#
_cell.length_a   1.000
_cell.length_b   1.000
_cell.length_c   1.000
_cell.angle_alpha   90.00
_cell.angle_beta   90.00
_cell.angle_gamma   90.00
#
_symmetry.space_group_name_H-M   'P 1'
#
loop_
_entity.id
_entity.type
_entity.pdbx_description
1 polymer ?
#
loop_
_entity_poly.entity_id
_entity_poly.type
_entity_poly.pdbx_seq_one_letter_code
_entity_poly.pdbx_strand_id
1 'polypeptide(L)' 'MCNLSKGIEERGIEKGRQEERQRGIQAMVSALKDLNIAEDVILKKLQEKFGLSAGQARKYIS' A
#
# COMPACT_ATOMS: atom_id res chain seq x y z
N MET A 1 21.46 -16.69 -23.83
CA MET A 1 20.19 -15.99 -23.51
C MET A 1 19.93 -16.05 -22.00
N CYS A 2 20.58 -15.20 -21.20
CA CYS A 2 20.52 -15.33 -19.71
C CYS A 2 20.19 -14.02 -18.97
N ASN A 3 20.27 -12.87 -19.65
CA ASN A 3 20.05 -11.56 -19.00
C ASN A 3 18.62 -11.04 -19.19
N LEU A 4 17.97 -11.38 -20.31
CA LEU A 4 16.61 -10.91 -20.61
C LEU A 4 15.55 -11.56 -19.71
N SER A 5 15.70 -12.86 -19.40
CA SER A 5 14.78 -13.58 -18.50
C SER A 5 14.86 -13.06 -17.08
N LYS A 6 16.06 -12.84 -16.53
CA LYS A 6 16.28 -12.27 -15.20
C LYS A 6 15.64 -10.88 -15.06
N GLY A 7 15.84 -10.01 -16.04
CA GLY A 7 15.21 -8.68 -16.03
C GLY A 7 13.69 -8.70 -16.16
N ILE A 8 13.09 -9.75 -16.74
CA ILE A 8 11.64 -9.93 -16.76
C ILE A 8 11.16 -10.40 -15.39
N GLU A 9 11.84 -11.38 -14.79
CA GLU A 9 11.52 -11.93 -13.47
C GLU A 9 11.59 -10.87 -12.36
N GLU A 10 12.68 -10.10 -12.30
CA GLU A 10 12.86 -9.02 -11.32
C GLU A 10 11.75 -7.97 -11.39
N ARG A 11 11.36 -7.57 -12.62
CA ARG A 11 10.23 -6.63 -12.81
C ARG A 11 8.90 -7.22 -12.37
N GLY A 12 8.69 -8.52 -12.60
CA GLY A 12 7.50 -9.24 -12.12
C GLY A 12 7.42 -9.25 -10.60
N ILE A 13 8.54 -9.56 -9.93
CA ILE A 13 8.64 -9.56 -8.46
C ILE A 13 8.39 -8.15 -7.90
N GLU A 14 9.04 -7.12 -8.45
CA GLU A 14 8.85 -5.75 -7.97
C GLU A 14 7.39 -5.28 -8.16
N LYS A 15 6.79 -5.58 -9.30
CA LYS A 15 5.37 -5.29 -9.54
C LYS A 15 4.46 -6.01 -8.53
N GLY A 16 4.72 -7.30 -8.28
CA GLY A 16 3.98 -8.08 -7.28
C GLY A 16 4.08 -7.48 -5.88
N ARG A 17 5.28 -7.06 -5.46
CA ARG A 17 5.49 -6.40 -4.16
C ARG A 17 4.75 -5.07 -4.06
N GLN A 18 4.69 -4.29 -5.13
CA GLN A 18 3.95 -3.03 -5.18
C GLN A 18 2.44 -3.26 -5.09
N GLU A 19 1.90 -4.23 -5.84
CA GLU A 19 0.49 -4.60 -5.80
C GLU A 19 0.07 -5.13 -4.42
N GLU A 20 0.88 -6.02 -3.83
CA GLU A 20 0.64 -6.56 -2.48
C GLU A 20 0.63 -5.44 -1.43
N ARG A 21 1.60 -4.51 -1.50
CA ARG A 21 1.64 -3.35 -0.61
C ARG A 21 0.38 -2.50 -0.72
N GLN A 22 -0.11 -2.23 -1.93
CA GLN A 22 -1.35 -1.46 -2.14
C GLN A 22 -2.57 -2.18 -1.58
N ARG A 23 -2.71 -3.48 -1.84
CA ARG A 23 -3.82 -4.31 -1.30
C ARG A 23 -3.79 -4.36 0.23
N GLY A 24 -2.61 -4.51 0.83
CA GLY A 24 -2.46 -4.51 2.29
C GLY A 24 -2.91 -3.19 2.94
N ILE A 25 -2.57 -2.05 2.32
CA ILE A 25 -3.01 -0.74 2.79
C ILE A 25 -4.54 -0.62 2.69
N GLN A 26 -5.13 -1.00 1.53
CA GLN A 26 -6.58 -0.96 1.34
C GLN A 26 -7.33 -1.85 2.32
N ALA A 27 -6.85 -3.06 2.57
CA ALA A 27 -7.44 -3.97 3.54
C ALA A 27 -7.41 -3.39 4.97
N MET A 28 -6.30 -2.78 5.37
CA MET A 28 -6.19 -2.10 6.66
C MET A 28 -7.17 -0.93 6.78
N VAL A 29 -7.30 -0.10 5.74
CA VAL A 29 -8.28 1.00 5.74
C VAL A 29 -9.70 0.49 5.85
N SER A 30 -10.07 -0.53 5.07
CA SER A 30 -11.40 -1.14 5.13
C SER A 30 -11.71 -1.63 6.54
N ALA A 31 -10.82 -2.43 7.13
CA ALA A 31 -11.02 -2.96 8.48
C ALA A 31 -11.16 -1.85 9.54
N LEU A 32 -10.40 -0.76 9.43
CA LEU A 32 -10.52 0.38 10.35
C LEU A 32 -11.83 1.16 10.15
N LYS A 33 -12.30 1.30 8.91
CA LYS A 33 -13.61 1.91 8.61
C LYS A 33 -14.75 1.06 9.14
N ASP A 34 -14.69 -0.26 9.00
CA ASP A 34 -15.70 -1.20 9.53
C ASP A 34 -15.80 -1.13 11.06
N LEU A 35 -14.70 -0.77 11.73
CA LEU A 35 -14.63 -0.52 13.18
C LEU A 35 -15.01 0.91 13.57
N ASN A 36 -15.53 1.73 12.65
CA ASN A 36 -15.88 3.14 12.84
C ASN A 36 -14.73 4.00 13.41
N ILE A 37 -13.49 3.70 13.03
CA ILE A 37 -12.34 4.52 13.40
C ILE A 37 -12.36 5.82 12.59
N ALA A 38 -12.15 6.95 13.27
CA ALA A 38 -12.14 8.27 12.64
C ALA A 38 -11.05 8.39 11.56
N GLU A 39 -11.37 9.07 10.46
CA GLU A 39 -10.49 9.17 9.29
C GLU A 39 -9.14 9.83 9.58
N ASP A 40 -9.09 10.79 10.50
CA ASP A 40 -7.86 11.45 10.95
C ASP A 40 -6.91 10.47 11.66
N VAL A 41 -7.48 9.54 12.45
CA VAL A 41 -6.74 8.45 13.09
C VAL A 41 -6.23 7.45 12.05
N ILE A 42 -7.07 7.07 11.08
CA ILE A 42 -6.65 6.19 9.97
C ILE A 42 -5.50 6.84 9.19
N LEU A 43 -5.63 8.12 8.86
CA LEU A 43 -4.61 8.90 8.15
C LEU A 43 -3.29 8.94 8.92
N LYS A 44 -3.32 9.15 10.23
CA LYS A 44 -2.12 9.11 11.07
C LYS A 44 -1.50 7.70 11.06
N LYS A 45 -2.31 6.64 11.17
CA LYS A 45 -1.81 5.25 11.14
C LYS A 45 -1.18 4.89 9.80
N LEU A 46 -1.73 5.34 8.69
CA LEU A 46 -1.14 5.11 7.36
C LEU A 46 0.23 5.77 7.20
N GLN A 47 0.39 6.99 7.71
CA GLN A 47 1.69 7.68 7.71
C GLN A 47 2.71 6.94 8.60
N GLU A 48 2.31 6.57 9.83
CA GLU A 48 3.18 5.86 10.80
C GLU A 48 3.61 4.47 10.30
N LYS A 49 2.69 3.68 9.77
CA LYS A 49 2.94 2.26 9.44
C LYS A 49 3.55 2.05 8.06
N PHE A 50 3.23 2.92 7.10
CA PHE A 50 3.66 2.77 5.71
C PHE A 50 4.59 3.89 5.24
N GLY A 51 4.94 4.83 6.11
CA GLY A 51 5.83 5.95 5.76
C GLY A 51 5.26 6.85 4.67
N LEU A 52 3.93 6.90 4.53
CA LEU A 52 3.26 7.72 3.53
C LEU A 52 3.27 9.18 3.99
N SER A 53 3.33 10.12 3.04
CA SER A 53 2.96 11.50 3.31
C SER A 53 1.44 11.61 3.52
N ALA A 54 0.98 12.68 4.18
CA ALA A 54 -0.45 12.93 4.36
C ALA A 54 -1.22 12.95 3.03
N GLY A 55 -0.63 13.49 1.96
CA GLY A 55 -1.24 13.50 0.62
C GLY A 55 -1.36 12.10 0.00
N GLN A 56 -0.36 11.23 0.20
CA GLN A 56 -0.42 9.85 -0.27
C GLN A 56 -1.41 9.03 0.55
N ALA A 57 -1.43 9.18 1.87
CA ALA A 57 -2.36 8.48 2.76
C ALA A 57 -3.82 8.82 2.44
N ARG A 58 -4.14 10.09 2.15
CA ARG A 58 -5.49 10.52 1.76
C ARG A 58 -6.07 9.75 0.57
N LYS A 59 -5.23 9.39 -0.42
CA LYS A 59 -5.67 8.64 -1.61
C LYS A 59 -6.21 7.23 -1.30
N TYR A 60 -5.89 6.68 -0.12
CA TYR A 60 -6.39 5.38 0.31
C TYR A 60 -7.66 5.48 1.17
N ILE A 61 -7.98 6.67 1.66
CA ILE A 61 -9.15 6.92 2.51
C ILE A 61 -10.33 7.46 1.70
N SER A 62 -10.05 8.29 0.69
CA SER A 62 -11.02 8.77 -0.31
C SER A 62 -11.68 7.62 -1.04
#